data_AF-A0A9E6EXK8-F1
#
_entry.id   AF-A0A9E6EXK8-F1
#
_cell.length_a   1.000
_cell.length_b   1.000
_cell.length_c   1.000
_cell.angle_alpha   90.00
_cell.angle_beta   90.00
_cell.angle_gamma   90.00
#
_symmetry.space_group_name_H-M   'P 1'
#
loop_
_entity.id
_entity.type
_entity.pdbx_description
1 polymer ?
#
loop_
_entity_poly.entity_id
_entity_poly.type
_entity_poly.pdbx_seq_one_letter_code
_entity_poly.pdbx_strand_id
1 'polypeptide(L)'
;MTLTQQSLSNQQTFSYTAPGGEQSFTVPAGITCIKIEAWGAQGGIGYSSGYAAGLGGYVAGNTTVAPNDVLKVYVGGKGADATTLGGGIGGYNGGGTGAYNNSNYNGGGGGGASDVRYGGTTLSYRIIVGGAGGGSSGYSSSGGTGGAGGSTASGALGIGGNSSACGGAGGGGYNGGVGGTSCGSSGGGGGGGSSWAGTLTSTTLTSGIRSGNGQIIIHW
;
A
#
# COMPACT_ATOMS: atom_id res chain seq x y z
N MET A 1 -14.64 -20.51 -31.52
CA MET A 1 -13.24 -20.08 -31.36
C MET A 1 -12.89 -20.26 -29.90
N THR A 2 -12.17 -21.34 -29.59
CA THR A 2 -11.92 -21.77 -28.20
C THR A 2 -10.71 -21.01 -27.68
N LEU A 3 -10.89 -20.18 -26.66
CA LEU A 3 -9.80 -19.45 -26.02
C LEU A 3 -8.89 -20.48 -25.32
N THR A 4 -7.74 -20.78 -25.91
CA THR A 4 -6.67 -21.49 -25.21
C THR A 4 -6.16 -20.59 -24.09
N GLN A 5 -6.33 -21.03 -22.84
CA GLN A 5 -5.74 -20.40 -21.68
C GLN A 5 -4.22 -20.29 -21.90
N GLN A 6 -3.71 -19.10 -22.19
CA GLN A 6 -2.27 -18.85 -22.26
C GLN A 6 -1.68 -19.19 -20.89
N SER A 7 -0.72 -20.11 -20.82
CA SER A 7 -0.01 -20.39 -19.58
C SER A 7 0.91 -19.21 -19.27
N LEU A 8 0.55 -18.45 -18.23
CA LEU A 8 1.35 -17.35 -17.70
C LEU A 8 2.70 -17.91 -17.20
N SER A 9 3.71 -17.84 -18.05
CA SER A 9 5.01 -18.51 -17.83
C SER A 9 6.15 -17.53 -17.69
N ASN A 10 5.93 -16.29 -18.11
CA ASN A 10 6.86 -15.19 -17.91
C ASN A 10 6.33 -14.26 -16.84
N GLN A 11 7.26 -13.61 -16.12
CA GLN A 11 6.91 -12.59 -15.15
C GLN A 11 7.95 -11.47 -15.12
N GLN A 12 7.49 -10.28 -14.71
CA GLN A 12 8.34 -9.16 -14.38
C GLN A 12 8.01 -8.65 -12.99
N THR A 13 9.04 -8.50 -12.16
CA THR A 13 8.93 -7.97 -10.80
C THR A 13 9.33 -6.50 -10.78
N PHE A 14 8.48 -5.66 -10.21
CA PHE A 14 8.71 -4.26 -9.97
C PHE A 14 8.88 -4.04 -8.46
N SER A 15 9.97 -3.38 -8.09
CA SER A 15 10.34 -3.07 -6.71
C SER A 15 10.44 -1.56 -6.54
N TYR A 16 10.25 -1.09 -5.30
CA TYR A 16 10.48 0.32 -4.98
C TYR A 16 11.98 0.62 -4.95
N THR A 17 12.35 1.75 -5.56
CA THR A 17 13.69 2.36 -5.46
C THR A 17 13.50 3.81 -5.06
N ALA A 18 14.15 4.25 -3.97
CA ALA A 18 14.03 5.63 -3.50
C ALA A 18 14.52 6.63 -4.57
N PRO A 19 13.84 7.79 -4.75
CA PRO A 19 12.72 8.33 -3.95
C PRO A 19 11.32 7.80 -4.32
N GLY A 20 11.25 6.78 -5.18
CA GLY A 20 10.03 6.34 -5.86
C GLY A 20 9.89 6.98 -7.23
N GLY A 21 8.88 6.53 -7.97
CA GLY A 21 8.59 7.06 -9.31
C GLY A 21 7.66 6.14 -10.09
N GLU A 22 7.26 6.62 -11.26
CA GLU A 22 6.56 5.81 -12.25
C GLU A 22 7.54 4.81 -12.88
N GLN A 23 7.13 3.55 -12.95
CA GLN A 23 7.74 2.50 -13.76
C GLN A 23 6.76 2.11 -14.86
N SER A 24 7.21 1.37 -15.88
CA SER A 24 6.34 0.97 -16.99
C SER A 24 6.52 -0.50 -17.34
N PHE A 25 5.41 -1.15 -17.66
CA PHE A 25 5.35 -2.48 -18.25
C PHE A 25 4.80 -2.37 -19.66
N THR A 26 5.54 -2.86 -20.65
CA THR A 26 5.04 -2.96 -22.03
C THR A 26 4.57 -4.38 -22.29
N VAL A 27 3.31 -4.53 -22.68
CA VAL A 27 2.70 -5.83 -22.98
C VAL A 27 3.43 -6.46 -24.18
N PRO A 28 3.99 -7.66 -24.06
CA PRO A 28 4.69 -8.30 -25.16
C PRO A 28 3.77 -8.62 -26.35
N ALA A 29 4.37 -8.78 -27.52
CA ALA A 29 3.63 -9.15 -28.73
C ALA A 29 2.85 -10.47 -28.52
N GLY A 30 1.59 -10.49 -28.96
CA GLY A 30 0.72 -11.67 -28.87
C GLY A 30 0.10 -11.95 -27.49
N ILE A 31 0.38 -11.11 -26.49
CA ILE A 31 -0.26 -11.19 -25.17
C ILE A 31 -1.53 -10.34 -25.16
N THR A 32 -2.62 -10.95 -24.70
CA THR A 32 -3.94 -10.30 -24.60
C THR A 32 -4.57 -10.38 -23.21
N CYS A 33 -3.92 -11.09 -22.29
CA CYS A 33 -4.34 -11.24 -20.91
C CYS A 33 -3.10 -11.31 -20.02
N ILE A 34 -3.14 -10.62 -18.89
CA ILE A 34 -2.09 -10.65 -17.88
C ILE A 34 -2.69 -10.85 -16.49
N LYS A 35 -1.91 -11.46 -15.59
CA LYS A 35 -2.17 -11.45 -14.14
C LYS A 35 -1.31 -10.41 -13.48
N ILE A 36 -1.90 -9.61 -12.61
CA ILE A 36 -1.18 -8.63 -11.79
C ILE A 36 -1.30 -9.04 -10.33
N GLU A 37 -0.19 -8.98 -9.62
CA GLU A 37 -0.09 -9.12 -8.18
C GLU A 37 0.53 -7.86 -7.59
N ALA A 38 -0.11 -7.27 -6.58
CA ALA A 38 0.34 -6.04 -5.96
C ALA A 38 0.33 -6.15 -4.44
N TRP A 39 1.44 -5.76 -3.83
CA TRP A 39 1.61 -5.64 -2.39
C TRP A 39 1.88 -4.18 -2.02
N GLY A 40 1.07 -3.61 -1.13
CA GLY A 40 1.37 -2.31 -0.51
C GLY A 40 2.59 -2.41 0.41
N ALA A 41 3.15 -1.26 0.80
CA ALA A 41 4.28 -1.22 1.72
C ALA A 41 3.85 -1.26 3.18
N GLN A 42 4.77 -1.63 4.06
CA GLN A 42 4.62 -1.57 5.51
C GLN A 42 4.72 -0.12 6.03
N GLY A 43 4.05 0.17 7.14
CA GLY A 43 4.28 1.39 7.92
C GLY A 43 5.61 1.38 8.69
N GLY A 44 5.91 2.50 9.33
CA GLY A 44 7.03 2.70 10.24
C GLY A 44 6.63 2.57 11.70
N ILE A 45 7.62 2.38 12.54
CA ILE A 45 7.48 2.16 13.99
C ILE A 45 7.48 3.49 14.73
N GLY A 46 6.58 3.67 15.69
CA GLY A 46 6.57 4.81 16.61
C GLY A 46 7.71 4.74 17.64
N TYR A 47 8.24 5.90 18.01
CA TYR A 47 9.40 6.04 18.87
C TYR A 47 9.10 5.51 20.28
N SER A 48 10.01 4.71 20.85
CA SER A 48 9.93 4.19 22.24
C SER A 48 8.65 3.38 22.59
N SER A 49 7.94 2.88 21.57
CA SER A 49 6.63 2.27 21.76
C SER A 49 6.64 0.74 21.88
N GLY A 50 7.61 0.08 21.24
CA GLY A 50 7.63 -1.39 21.12
C GLY A 50 6.54 -1.99 20.23
N TYR A 51 5.64 -1.18 19.64
CA TYR A 51 4.53 -1.68 18.81
C TYR A 51 4.92 -1.88 17.35
N ALA A 52 4.47 -3.00 16.79
CA ALA A 52 4.62 -3.30 15.37
C ALA A 52 3.81 -2.33 14.50
N ALA A 53 4.42 -1.89 13.39
CA ALA A 53 3.73 -1.19 12.32
C ALA A 53 2.85 -2.15 11.49
N GLY A 54 1.85 -1.60 10.82
CA GLY A 54 0.96 -2.36 9.94
C GLY A 54 1.71 -2.87 8.72
N LEU A 55 1.47 -4.13 8.35
CA LEU A 55 1.97 -4.75 7.12
C LEU A 55 1.13 -4.32 5.91
N GLY A 56 1.73 -4.31 4.72
CA GLY A 56 1.03 -4.06 3.47
C GLY A 56 0.12 -5.23 3.05
N GLY A 57 -1.00 -4.90 2.42
CA GLY A 57 -1.97 -5.84 1.87
C GLY A 57 -1.59 -6.32 0.49
N TYR A 58 -2.13 -7.49 0.14
CA TYR A 58 -2.01 -8.13 -1.16
C TYR A 58 -3.32 -8.06 -1.93
N VAL A 59 -3.19 -7.88 -3.24
CA VAL A 59 -4.27 -8.07 -4.19
C VAL A 59 -3.72 -8.70 -5.46
N ALA A 60 -4.51 -9.57 -6.09
CA ALA A 60 -4.22 -10.08 -7.42
C ALA A 60 -5.49 -10.15 -8.27
N GLY A 61 -5.31 -10.17 -9.58
CA GLY A 61 -6.39 -10.42 -10.54
C GLY A 61 -5.89 -10.38 -11.98
N ASN A 62 -6.78 -10.78 -12.88
CA ASN A 62 -6.51 -10.82 -14.31
C ASN A 62 -7.17 -9.65 -15.04
N THR A 63 -6.50 -9.11 -16.06
CA THR A 63 -7.06 -8.09 -16.94
C THR A 63 -6.73 -8.38 -18.40
N THR A 64 -7.63 -8.01 -19.29
CA THR A 64 -7.38 -7.99 -20.73
C THR A 64 -6.53 -6.78 -21.10
N VAL A 65 -5.63 -6.97 -22.05
CA VAL A 65 -4.74 -5.95 -22.60
C VAL A 65 -4.60 -6.15 -24.12
N ALA A 66 -4.07 -5.17 -24.82
CA ALA A 66 -3.62 -5.32 -26.20
C ALA A 66 -2.08 -5.43 -26.26
N PRO A 67 -1.55 -6.16 -27.25
CA PRO A 67 -0.11 -6.19 -27.50
C PRO A 67 0.47 -4.79 -27.66
N ASN A 68 1.63 -4.56 -27.04
CA ASN A 68 2.36 -3.29 -27.00
C ASN A 68 1.73 -2.16 -26.17
N ASP A 69 0.63 -2.42 -25.46
CA ASP A 69 0.13 -1.45 -24.47
C ASP A 69 1.18 -1.19 -23.40
N VAL A 70 1.17 0.02 -22.86
CA VAL A 70 2.05 0.42 -21.76
C VAL A 70 1.22 0.67 -20.50
N LEU A 71 1.42 -0.18 -19.50
CA LEU A 71 0.85 -0.02 -18.17
C LEU A 71 1.83 0.73 -17.28
N LYS A 72 1.30 1.61 -16.43
CA LYS A 72 2.09 2.41 -15.48
C LYS A 72 2.07 1.76 -14.11
N VAL A 73 3.25 1.60 -13.52
CA VAL A 73 3.46 0.84 -12.29
C VAL A 73 4.03 1.77 -11.24
N TYR A 74 3.36 1.87 -10.09
CA TYR A 74 3.80 2.67 -8.95
C TYR A 74 3.96 1.74 -7.75
N VAL A 75 5.18 1.59 -7.24
CA VAL A 75 5.46 0.68 -6.13
C VAL A 75 5.64 1.46 -4.85
N GLY A 76 4.89 1.11 -3.80
CA GLY A 76 4.87 1.84 -2.54
C GLY A 76 6.19 1.75 -1.77
N GLY A 77 6.60 2.88 -1.18
CA GLY A 77 7.73 2.92 -0.25
C GLY A 77 7.30 2.63 1.20
N LYS A 78 8.16 2.00 2.01
CA LYS A 78 7.94 1.84 3.45
C LYS A 78 7.80 3.20 4.13
N GLY A 79 6.90 3.32 5.11
CA GLY A 79 6.88 4.44 6.03
C GLY A 79 8.14 4.48 6.90
N ALA A 80 8.66 5.68 7.17
CA ALA A 80 9.83 5.84 8.03
C ALA A 80 9.44 5.63 9.50
N ASP A 81 10.40 5.11 10.28
CA ASP A 81 10.25 5.02 11.72
C ASP A 81 10.37 6.43 12.34
N ALA A 82 9.71 6.65 13.46
CA ALA A 82 9.80 7.91 14.18
C ALA A 82 11.13 8.03 14.93
N THR A 83 11.54 9.28 15.19
CA THR A 83 12.75 9.59 15.96
C THR A 83 12.40 10.43 17.18
N THR A 84 13.37 10.80 18.02
CA THR A 84 13.16 11.82 19.06
C THR A 84 12.81 13.19 18.49
N LEU A 85 13.22 13.47 17.26
CA LEU A 85 13.13 14.79 16.62
C LEU A 85 11.90 14.96 15.72
N GLY A 86 11.13 13.89 15.48
CA GLY A 86 10.04 13.92 14.49
C GLY A 86 9.25 12.62 14.40
N GLY A 87 7.99 12.76 13.98
CA GLY A 87 7.20 11.63 13.47
C GLY A 87 7.80 11.07 12.18
N GLY A 88 7.57 9.79 11.92
CA GLY A 88 8.08 9.12 10.74
C GLY A 88 7.43 9.67 9.47
N ILE A 89 8.25 10.00 8.47
CA ILE A 89 7.78 10.45 7.14
C ILE A 89 6.97 9.32 6.47
N GLY A 90 5.87 9.69 5.83
CA GLY A 90 5.06 8.75 5.06
C GLY A 90 5.79 8.13 3.87
N GLY A 91 5.47 6.88 3.57
CA GLY A 91 6.01 6.14 2.43
C GLY A 91 5.51 6.68 1.09
N TYR A 92 6.36 6.57 0.07
CA TYR A 92 6.03 6.98 -1.30
C TYR A 92 4.74 6.36 -1.82
N ASN A 93 3.93 7.11 -2.58
CA ASN A 93 2.61 6.73 -3.10
C ASN A 93 1.50 6.72 -2.04
N GLY A 94 1.48 7.76 -1.19
CA GLY A 94 0.32 8.13 -0.38
C GLY A 94 0.36 7.72 1.09
N GLY A 95 1.52 7.35 1.65
CA GLY A 95 1.66 7.16 3.09
C GLY A 95 1.57 8.48 3.85
N GLY A 96 0.86 8.50 4.97
CA GLY A 96 0.77 9.66 5.86
C GLY A 96 1.99 9.78 6.78
N THR A 97 2.39 11.01 7.11
CA THR A 97 3.42 11.26 8.13
C THR A 97 2.84 11.01 9.52
N GLY A 98 3.57 10.31 10.38
CA GLY A 98 3.19 10.10 11.77
C GLY A 98 3.27 11.40 12.58
N ALA A 99 2.51 11.51 13.67
CA ALA A 99 2.53 12.77 14.42
C ALA A 99 3.84 12.99 15.16
N TYR A 100 4.17 14.28 15.29
CA TYR A 100 5.22 14.77 16.15
C TYR A 100 4.60 15.31 17.44
N ASN A 101 4.96 14.69 18.57
CA ASN A 101 4.63 15.16 19.91
C ASN A 101 5.96 15.41 20.63
N ASN A 102 6.22 16.65 21.06
CA ASN A 102 7.44 17.13 21.73
C ASN A 102 7.71 16.50 23.12
N SER A 103 7.27 15.26 23.33
CA SER A 103 7.26 14.54 24.59
C SER A 103 7.79 13.10 24.43
N ASN A 104 8.59 12.80 23.40
CA ASN A 104 9.15 11.48 23.11
C ASN A 104 8.11 10.40 22.73
N TYR A 105 6.97 10.78 22.15
CA TYR A 105 5.91 9.83 21.75
C TYR A 105 5.49 10.04 20.30
N ASN A 106 6.48 9.96 19.41
CA ASN A 106 6.31 10.22 17.98
C ASN A 106 5.80 8.98 17.25
N GLY A 107 4.84 9.17 16.34
CA GLY A 107 4.25 8.10 15.54
C GLY A 107 5.08 7.76 14.31
N GLY A 108 5.16 6.49 13.94
CA GLY A 108 5.78 6.07 12.68
C GLY A 108 4.95 6.50 11.46
N GLY A 109 5.57 6.67 10.30
CA GLY A 109 4.88 7.01 9.05
C GLY A 109 4.09 5.83 8.49
N GLY A 110 3.01 6.09 7.74
CA GLY A 110 2.28 5.04 7.02
C GLY A 110 3.03 4.58 5.79
N GLY A 111 2.83 3.33 5.37
CA GLY A 111 3.36 2.81 4.12
C GLY A 111 2.67 3.39 2.90
N GLY A 112 3.33 3.29 1.75
CA GLY A 112 2.80 3.64 0.45
C GLY A 112 2.02 2.53 -0.25
N ALA A 113 1.01 2.89 -1.05
CA ALA A 113 0.29 1.93 -1.87
C ALA A 113 1.14 1.43 -3.05
N SER A 114 0.83 0.25 -3.57
CA SER A 114 1.35 -0.18 -4.88
C SER A 114 0.19 -0.30 -5.87
N ASP A 115 0.25 0.38 -7.01
CA ASP A 115 -0.84 0.38 -7.98
C ASP A 115 -0.35 0.27 -9.43
N VAL A 116 -1.20 -0.34 -10.27
CA VAL A 116 -1.03 -0.35 -11.73
C VAL A 116 -2.15 0.48 -12.36
N ARG A 117 -1.78 1.31 -13.34
CA ARG A 117 -2.69 2.15 -14.12
C ARG A 117 -2.63 1.77 -15.59
N TYR A 118 -3.79 1.81 -16.24
CA TYR A 118 -3.93 1.47 -17.64
C TYR A 118 -4.81 2.49 -18.36
N GLY A 119 -4.32 3.04 -19.48
CA GLY A 119 -4.98 4.12 -20.23
C GLY A 119 -4.64 5.55 -19.78
N GLY A 120 -3.80 5.72 -18.74
CA GLY A 120 -3.36 7.03 -18.26
C GLY A 120 -2.57 6.96 -16.94
N THR A 121 -2.21 8.12 -16.41
CA THR A 121 -1.33 8.26 -15.23
C THR A 121 -2.04 8.81 -13.99
N THR A 122 -3.30 9.22 -14.04
CA THR A 122 -4.03 9.74 -12.86
C THR A 122 -4.68 8.63 -12.04
N LEU A 123 -5.12 8.93 -10.82
CA LEU A 123 -5.73 7.93 -9.92
C LEU A 123 -6.96 7.23 -10.51
N SER A 124 -7.69 7.88 -11.42
CA SER A 124 -8.86 7.30 -12.09
C SER A 124 -8.52 6.16 -13.06
N TYR A 125 -7.25 6.03 -13.46
CA TYR A 125 -6.78 4.94 -14.33
C TYR A 125 -6.25 3.74 -13.57
N ARG A 126 -6.29 3.76 -12.23
CA ARG A 126 -5.93 2.59 -11.42
C ARG A 126 -6.84 1.42 -11.81
N ILE A 127 -6.24 0.27 -12.02
CA ILE A 127 -6.95 -0.99 -12.25
C ILE A 127 -6.79 -1.96 -11.06
N ILE A 128 -5.71 -1.80 -10.29
CA ILE A 128 -5.42 -2.59 -9.09
C ILE A 128 -4.57 -1.78 -8.11
N VAL A 129 -4.83 -1.93 -6.81
CA VAL A 129 -4.13 -1.26 -5.71
C VAL A 129 -3.89 -2.24 -4.56
N GLY A 130 -2.64 -2.51 -4.22
CA GLY A 130 -2.25 -3.11 -2.95
C GLY A 130 -2.24 -2.06 -1.85
N GLY A 131 -3.14 -2.19 -0.88
CA GLY A 131 -3.25 -1.26 0.24
C GLY A 131 -2.04 -1.32 1.17
N ALA A 132 -1.59 -0.19 1.69
CA ALA A 132 -0.43 -0.11 2.56
C ALA A 132 -0.78 -0.23 4.04
N GLY A 133 0.18 -0.65 4.87
CA GLY A 133 0.00 -0.65 6.32
C GLY A 133 0.16 0.72 6.96
N GLY A 134 -0.51 0.96 8.08
CA GLY A 134 -0.36 2.17 8.89
C GLY A 134 0.89 2.14 9.77
N GLY A 135 1.39 3.31 10.18
CA GLY A 135 2.46 3.43 11.17
C GLY A 135 1.95 3.16 12.59
N SER A 136 2.82 2.67 13.47
CA SER A 136 2.47 2.49 14.89
C SER A 136 2.60 3.78 15.70
N SER A 137 1.91 3.84 16.83
CA SER A 137 1.98 4.98 17.76
C SER A 137 3.28 5.01 18.56
N GLY A 138 3.71 6.20 19.02
CA GLY A 138 4.83 6.34 19.97
C GLY A 138 4.49 6.06 21.44
N TYR A 139 3.21 6.04 21.84
CA TYR A 139 2.79 5.94 23.25
C TYR A 139 2.67 4.50 23.74
N SER A 140 3.54 4.04 24.63
CA SER A 140 3.63 2.64 25.10
C SER A 140 2.53 2.16 26.07
N SER A 141 1.67 3.05 26.58
CA SER A 141 0.62 2.71 27.58
C SER A 141 -0.81 2.73 27.05
N SER A 142 -1.04 3.40 25.91
CA SER A 142 -2.36 3.44 25.23
C SER A 142 -2.27 3.17 23.73
N GLY A 143 -1.05 3.05 23.19
CA GLY A 143 -0.78 2.92 21.77
C GLY A 143 -1.22 1.61 21.14
N GLY A 144 -1.37 1.64 19.82
CA GLY A 144 -1.85 0.51 19.02
C GLY A 144 -0.91 0.19 17.85
N THR A 145 -0.98 -1.04 17.38
CA THR A 145 -0.33 -1.44 16.12
C THR A 145 -0.88 -0.64 14.95
N GLY A 146 -0.07 -0.46 13.91
CA GLY A 146 -0.58 0.08 12.65
C GLY A 146 -1.57 -0.89 11.99
N GLY A 147 -2.61 -0.37 11.37
CA GLY A 147 -3.59 -1.17 10.64
C GLY A 147 -2.94 -1.85 9.43
N ALA A 148 -3.24 -3.13 9.24
CA ALA A 148 -2.82 -3.84 8.04
C ALA A 148 -3.45 -3.22 6.80
N GLY A 149 -2.72 -3.14 5.69
CA GLY A 149 -3.26 -2.72 4.41
C GLY A 149 -4.22 -3.75 3.83
N GLY A 150 -5.29 -3.27 3.21
CA GLY A 150 -6.35 -4.06 2.59
C GLY A 150 -7.28 -4.77 3.57
N SER A 151 -8.47 -5.08 3.08
CA SER A 151 -9.39 -6.05 3.70
C SER A 151 -9.65 -7.20 2.72
N THR A 152 -10.33 -8.26 3.14
CA THR A 152 -10.77 -9.34 2.23
C THR A 152 -11.87 -8.90 1.24
N ALA A 153 -12.39 -7.66 1.38
CA ALA A 153 -13.34 -7.04 0.48
C ALA A 153 -12.69 -5.89 -0.32
N SER A 154 -12.95 -5.84 -1.63
CA SER A 154 -12.41 -4.79 -2.52
C SER A 154 -12.87 -3.40 -2.09
N GLY A 155 -11.92 -2.46 -1.98
CA GLY A 155 -12.19 -1.08 -1.61
C GLY A 155 -12.37 -0.83 -0.11
N ALA A 156 -12.49 -1.88 0.72
CA ALA A 156 -12.56 -1.71 2.16
C ALA A 156 -11.17 -1.45 2.76
N LEU A 157 -11.13 -0.44 3.64
CA LEU A 157 -9.92 0.07 4.30
C LEU A 157 -9.37 -0.95 5.30
N GLY A 158 -8.06 -0.88 5.50
CA GLY A 158 -7.40 -1.55 6.61
C GLY A 158 -7.81 -0.91 7.93
N ILE A 159 -8.48 -1.66 8.80
CA ILE A 159 -8.89 -1.15 10.11
C ILE A 159 -7.63 -0.99 10.99
N GLY A 160 -7.33 0.23 11.43
CA GLY A 160 -6.28 0.54 12.40
C GLY A 160 -6.67 0.21 13.83
N GLY A 161 -5.76 0.41 14.78
CA GLY A 161 -6.10 0.35 16.21
C GLY A 161 -7.19 1.37 16.57
N ASN A 162 -8.10 1.00 17.47
CA ASN A 162 -9.14 1.89 17.98
C ASN A 162 -8.55 2.88 18.99
N SER A 163 -8.27 4.12 18.56
CA SER A 163 -8.29 5.35 19.37
C SER A 163 -7.78 6.53 18.55
N SER A 164 -8.12 7.74 19.00
CA SER A 164 -7.96 9.02 18.29
C SER A 164 -6.50 9.56 18.20
N ALA A 165 -5.56 8.74 17.68
CA ALA A 165 -4.21 9.00 17.05
C ALA A 165 -2.90 8.79 17.86
N CYS A 166 -1.66 8.66 17.32
CA CYS A 166 -1.14 8.99 15.99
C CYS A 166 -0.02 8.02 15.49
N GLY A 167 -0.30 7.26 14.46
CA GLY A 167 0.67 6.79 13.47
C GLY A 167 0.19 7.23 12.09
N GLY A 168 1.10 7.37 11.12
CA GLY A 168 0.73 7.79 9.77
C GLY A 168 -0.18 6.75 9.11
N ALA A 169 -1.30 7.18 8.53
CA ALA A 169 -2.18 6.23 7.83
C ALA A 169 -1.49 5.66 6.58
N GLY A 170 -1.73 4.39 6.27
CA GLY A 170 -1.24 3.77 5.04
C GLY A 170 -1.97 4.31 3.80
N GLY A 171 -1.26 4.46 2.68
CA GLY A 171 -1.85 4.79 1.39
C GLY A 171 -2.66 3.62 0.80
N GLY A 172 -3.74 3.90 0.04
CA GLY A 172 -4.54 2.86 -0.64
C GLY A 172 -5.93 3.33 -1.08
N GLY A 173 -6.63 2.54 -1.89
CA GLY A 173 -7.98 2.84 -2.42
C GLY A 173 -8.06 3.68 -3.69
N TYR A 174 -9.25 3.72 -4.31
CA TYR A 174 -9.54 4.46 -5.55
C TYR A 174 -9.34 5.99 -5.41
N ASN A 175 -9.64 6.54 -4.23
CA ASN A 175 -9.45 7.98 -3.92
C ASN A 175 -8.12 8.32 -3.22
N GLY A 176 -7.31 7.32 -2.86
CA GLY A 176 -6.16 7.52 -1.96
C GLY A 176 -6.60 7.74 -0.51
N GLY A 177 -6.10 6.91 0.40
CA GLY A 177 -6.32 7.04 1.83
C GLY A 177 -5.76 8.37 2.33
N VAL A 178 -6.59 9.13 3.05
CA VAL A 178 -6.21 10.38 3.70
C VAL A 178 -5.23 10.08 4.84
N GLY A 179 -3.95 10.41 4.61
CA GLY A 179 -2.94 10.52 5.67
C GLY A 179 -3.28 11.65 6.62
N GLY A 180 -4.10 11.39 7.64
CA GLY A 180 -4.46 12.35 8.68
C GLY A 180 -3.75 12.06 10.01
N THR A 181 -3.22 13.10 10.64
CA THR A 181 -2.86 13.16 12.06
C THR A 181 -4.06 13.68 12.86
N SER A 182 -4.65 12.87 13.73
CA SER A 182 -5.51 13.38 14.82
C SER A 182 -4.63 13.59 16.06
N CYS A 183 -5.01 14.43 17.01
CA CYS A 183 -4.29 14.58 18.28
C CYS A 183 -5.33 14.67 19.42
N GLY A 184 -5.19 13.83 20.44
CA GLY A 184 -5.99 13.84 21.68
C GLY A 184 -5.39 12.91 22.75
N SER A 185 -5.63 13.21 24.03
CA SER A 185 -4.84 12.77 25.22
C SER A 185 -4.81 11.26 25.55
N SER A 186 -5.24 10.38 24.65
CA SER A 186 -5.27 8.92 24.86
C SER A 186 -5.12 8.20 23.51
N GLY A 187 -3.87 7.95 23.11
CA GLY A 187 -3.44 7.72 21.72
C GLY A 187 -3.52 6.28 21.14
N GLY A 188 -3.19 6.08 19.84
CA GLY A 188 -3.31 4.84 19.04
C GLY A 188 -2.58 4.85 17.66
N GLY A 189 -2.44 3.70 16.98
CA GLY A 189 -1.73 3.55 15.68
C GLY A 189 -2.55 3.97 14.45
N GLY A 190 -1.88 4.26 13.32
CA GLY A 190 -2.53 4.69 12.07
C GLY A 190 -3.27 3.56 11.34
N GLY A 191 -4.38 3.86 10.66
CA GLY A 191 -5.12 2.90 9.83
C GLY A 191 -4.36 2.45 8.58
N GLY A 192 -4.68 1.28 8.04
CA GLY A 192 -4.13 0.78 6.77
C GLY A 192 -4.94 1.27 5.57
N GLY A 193 -4.31 1.44 4.41
CA GLY A 193 -4.98 1.77 3.16
C GLY A 193 -5.77 0.58 2.60
N SER A 194 -6.76 0.81 1.74
CA SER A 194 -7.53 -0.28 1.12
C SER A 194 -6.81 -0.92 -0.07
N SER A 195 -6.91 -2.25 -0.14
CA SER A 195 -6.66 -2.99 -1.36
C SER A 195 -7.90 -2.88 -2.25
N TRP A 196 -7.69 -2.79 -3.56
CA TRP A 196 -8.77 -2.65 -4.52
C TRP A 196 -8.39 -3.34 -5.83
N ALA A 197 -9.34 -4.08 -6.38
CA ALA A 197 -9.28 -4.63 -7.72
C ALA A 197 -10.51 -4.10 -8.45
N GLY A 198 -10.30 -3.32 -9.51
CA GLY A 198 -11.37 -2.64 -10.25
C GLY A 198 -12.25 -3.61 -11.01
N THR A 199 -12.12 -3.63 -12.34
CA THR A 199 -12.86 -4.58 -13.20
C THR A 199 -12.08 -5.88 -13.45
N LEU A 200 -11.03 -6.14 -12.67
CA LEU A 200 -10.23 -7.36 -12.78
C LEU A 200 -11.09 -8.59 -12.43
N THR A 201 -10.80 -9.71 -13.06
CA THR A 201 -11.45 -11.00 -12.78
C THR A 201 -10.53 -11.90 -11.96
N SER A 202 -11.08 -12.97 -11.36
CA SER A 202 -10.32 -13.94 -10.55
C SER A 202 -9.53 -13.26 -9.42
N THR A 203 -10.19 -12.33 -8.73
CA THR A 203 -9.52 -11.46 -7.76
C THR A 203 -9.32 -12.14 -6.41
N THR A 204 -8.13 -11.98 -5.84
CA THR A 204 -7.79 -12.42 -4.48
C THR A 204 -7.30 -11.23 -3.68
N LEU A 205 -7.79 -11.06 -2.44
CA LEU A 205 -7.35 -10.01 -1.53
C LEU A 205 -6.96 -10.63 -0.18
N THR A 206 -5.78 -10.27 0.31
CA THR A 206 -5.28 -10.72 1.62
C THR A 206 -4.74 -9.53 2.39
N SER A 207 -5.20 -9.35 3.63
CA SER A 207 -4.72 -8.27 4.48
C SER A 207 -3.36 -8.60 5.10
N GLY A 208 -2.47 -7.60 5.19
CA GLY A 208 -1.32 -7.60 6.12
C GLY A 208 -0.29 -8.72 5.95
N ILE A 209 0.31 -8.85 4.76
CA ILE A 209 1.33 -9.90 4.50
C ILE A 209 2.69 -9.37 4.04
N ARG A 210 2.82 -8.08 3.69
CA ARG A 210 4.07 -7.51 3.18
C ARG A 210 4.80 -6.66 4.24
N SER A 211 6.01 -7.07 4.59
CA SER A 211 6.98 -6.25 5.31
C SER A 211 7.88 -5.45 4.35
N GLY A 212 8.40 -4.32 4.81
CA GLY A 212 9.26 -3.45 4.01
C GLY A 212 8.52 -2.74 2.87
N ASN A 213 9.20 -2.55 1.75
CA ASN A 213 8.63 -1.89 0.58
C ASN A 213 7.58 -2.74 -0.13
N GLY A 214 6.70 -2.07 -0.87
CA GLY A 214 5.75 -2.72 -1.76
C GLY A 214 6.44 -3.48 -2.90
N GLN A 215 5.63 -4.22 -3.65
CA GLN A 215 6.06 -4.99 -4.81
C GLN A 215 4.90 -5.14 -5.78
N ILE A 216 5.20 -5.21 -7.07
CA ILE A 216 4.25 -5.62 -8.10
C ILE A 216 4.88 -6.71 -8.95
N ILE A 217 4.11 -7.74 -9.29
CA ILE A 217 4.52 -8.77 -10.24
C ILE A 217 3.45 -8.86 -11.33
N ILE A 218 3.89 -8.81 -12.59
CA ILE A 218 3.00 -8.99 -13.75
C ILE A 218 3.41 -10.26 -14.46
N HIS A 219 2.44 -11.13 -14.73
CA HIS A 219 2.63 -12.41 -15.44
C HIS A 219 1.91 -12.40 -16.79
N TRP A 220 2.49 -13.05 -17.80
CA TRP A 220 1.94 -13.22 -19.15
C TRP A 220 2.35 -14.53 -19.81
#